data_AF-A0A3R6YH41-F1
#
_entry.id   AF-A0A3R6YH41-F1
#
_cell.length_a   1.000
_cell.length_b   1.000
_cell.length_c   1.000
_cell.angle_alpha   90.00
_cell.angle_beta   90.00
_cell.angle_gamma   90.00
#
_symmetry.space_group_name_H-M   'P 1'
#
loop_
_entity.id
_entity.type
_entity.pdbx_description
1 polymer ?
#
loop_
_entity_poly.entity_id
_entity_poly.type
_entity_poly.pdbx_seq_one_letter_code
_entity_poly.pdbx_strand_id
1 'polypeptide(L)' 'MNILQKIFTDYYEEIKYTLHPRNSEMENIDKMINCGNPAFGGAMYGCPHCGNLKFVPFRCHSR' A
#
# COMPACT_ATOMS: atom_id res chain seq x y z
N MET A 1 8.25 0.83 -4.47
CA MET A 1 7.45 -0.41 -4.46
C MET A 1 8.21 -1.48 -3.70
N ASN A 2 7.61 -2.12 -2.68
CA ASN A 2 8.21 -3.30 -2.04
C ASN A 2 8.07 -4.55 -2.94
N ILE A 3 8.74 -5.65 -2.60
CA ILE A 3 8.72 -6.88 -3.41
C ILE A 3 7.30 -7.48 -3.53
N LEU A 4 6.52 -7.44 -2.45
CA LEU A 4 5.14 -7.96 -2.42
C LEU A 4 4.21 -7.14 -3.32
N GLN A 5 4.34 -5.82 -3.31
CA GLN A 5 3.59 -4.91 -4.17
C GLN A 5 3.89 -5.18 -5.64
N LYS A 6 5.14 -5.46 -6.00
CA LYS A 6 5.50 -5.86 -7.37
C LYS A 6 4.81 -7.17 -7.75
N ILE A 7 4.98 -8.21 -6.94
CA ILE A 7 4.36 -9.52 -7.19
C ILE A 7 2.83 -9.38 -7.35
N PHE A 8 2.16 -8.71 -6.42
CA PHE A 8 0.70 -8.56 -6.49
C PHE A 8 0.25 -7.70 -7.67
N THR A 9 1.05 -6.71 -8.10
CA THR A 9 0.72 -5.89 -9.27
C THR A 9 0.95 -6.68 -10.56
N ASP A 10 2.07 -7.39 -10.68
CA ASP A 10 2.47 -8.11 -11.89
C ASP A 10 1.56 -9.33 -12.15
N TYR A 11 1.05 -9.96 -11.10
CA TYR A 11 0.21 -11.16 -11.17
C TYR A 11 -1.26 -10.90 -10.79
N TYR A 12 -1.72 -9.65 -10.74
CA TYR A 12 -3.05 -9.30 -10.22
C TYR A 12 -4.19 -10.07 -10.92
N GLU A 13 -4.19 -10.07 -12.24
CA GLU A 13 -5.24 -10.71 -13.04
C GLU A 13 -5.19 -12.25 -12.94
N GLU A 14 -3.99 -12.84 -12.86
CA GLU A 14 -3.83 -14.28 -12.64
C GLU A 14 -4.35 -14.69 -11.26
N ILE A 15 -4.03 -13.92 -10.23
CA ILE A 15 -4.57 -14.16 -8.89
C ILE A 15 -6.09 -14.04 -8.92
N LYS A 16 -6.63 -13.00 -9.54
CA LYS A 16 -8.08 -12.74 -9.59
C LYS A 16 -8.86 -13.81 -10.36
N TYR A 17 -8.40 -14.21 -11.54
CA TYR A 17 -9.18 -15.07 -12.45
C TYR A 17 -8.75 -16.53 -12.47
N THR A 18 -7.54 -16.87 -12.02
CA THR A 18 -7.08 -18.27 -11.96
C THR A 18 -7.28 -18.85 -10.58
N LEU A 19 -6.88 -18.12 -9.53
CA LEU A 19 -6.93 -18.64 -8.14
C LEU A 19 -8.30 -18.47 -7.48
N HIS A 20 -9.19 -17.66 -8.06
CA HIS A 20 -10.54 -17.38 -7.53
C HIS A 20 -10.57 -17.11 -6.01
N PRO A 21 -9.71 -16.20 -5.50
CA PRO A 21 -9.62 -15.89 -4.08
C PRO A 21 -10.93 -15.28 -3.55
N ARG A 22 -11.11 -15.34 -2.24
CA ARG A 22 -12.25 -14.70 -1.57
C ARG A 22 -12.17 -13.19 -1.73
N ASN A 23 -13.33 -12.53 -1.66
CA ASN A 23 -13.41 -11.07 -1.71
C ASN A 23 -12.51 -10.39 -0.66
N SER A 24 -12.41 -10.96 0.55
CA SER A 24 -11.54 -10.44 1.60
C SER A 24 -10.04 -10.58 1.29
N GLU A 25 -9.65 -11.60 0.52
CA GLU A 25 -8.27 -11.79 0.08
C GLU A 25 -7.92 -10.78 -1.02
N MET A 26 -8.83 -10.57 -1.98
CA MET A 26 -8.69 -9.50 -2.98
C MET A 26 -8.61 -8.11 -2.34
N GLU A 27 -9.45 -7.81 -1.35
CA GLU A 27 -9.41 -6.53 -0.64
C GLU A 27 -8.05 -6.31 0.07
N ASN A 28 -7.46 -7.37 0.64
CA ASN A 28 -6.14 -7.28 1.25
C ASN A 28 -5.02 -7.08 0.22
N ILE A 29 -5.12 -7.70 -0.94
CA ILE A 29 -4.20 -7.50 -2.07
C ILE A 29 -4.29 -6.04 -2.55
N ASP A 30 -5.50 -5.52 -2.76
CA ASP A 30 -5.73 -4.14 -3.18
C ASP A 30 -5.15 -3.13 -2.15
N LYS A 31 -5.33 -3.39 -0.86
CA LYS A 31 -4.71 -2.60 0.23
C LYS A 31 -3.19 -2.66 0.18
N MET A 32 -2.61 -3.84 -0.08
CA MET A 32 -1.16 -4.01 -0.16
C MET A 32 -0.57 -3.26 -1.36
N ILE A 33 -1.18 -3.40 -2.54
CA ILE A 33 -0.77 -2.70 -3.77
C ILE A 33 -0.78 -1.18 -3.53
N ASN A 34 -1.85 -0.66 -2.92
CA ASN A 34 -2.01 0.77 -2.67
C ASN A 34 -1.26 1.27 -1.41
N CYS A 35 -0.48 0.42 -0.76
CA CYS A 35 0.11 0.76 0.52
C CYS A 35 1.15 1.89 0.44
N GLY A 36 0.90 2.99 1.17
CA GLY A 36 1.74 4.18 1.13
C GLY A 36 1.51 5.09 -0.07
N ASN A 37 0.42 4.89 -0.82
CA ASN A 37 0.02 5.82 -1.88
C ASN A 37 -0.51 7.13 -1.25
N PRO A 38 0.12 8.28 -1.51
CA PRO A 38 -0.28 9.59 -0.97
C PRO A 38 -1.73 10.00 -1.23
N ALA A 39 -2.37 9.45 -2.27
CA ALA A 39 -3.77 9.72 -2.59
C ALA A 39 -4.75 9.25 -1.50
N PHE A 40 -4.33 8.30 -0.65
CA PHE A 40 -5.11 7.81 0.48
C PHE A 40 -4.81 8.58 1.79
N GLY A 41 -4.09 9.69 1.69
CA GLY A 41 -3.79 10.58 2.81
C GLY A 41 -2.43 10.35 3.47
N GLY A 42 -2.16 11.19 4.47
CA GLY A 42 -0.91 11.23 5.20
C GLY A 42 -0.88 12.37 6.19
N ALA A 43 0.29 12.60 6.79
CA ALA A 43 0.53 13.68 7.72
C ALA A 43 1.76 14.49 7.34
N MET A 44 1.76 15.78 7.67
CA MET A 44 2.98 16.60 7.61
C MET A 44 3.81 16.34 8.86
N TYR A 45 5.05 15.90 8.66
CA TYR A 45 6.04 15.74 9.71
C TYR A 45 6.99 16.93 9.70
N GLY A 46 7.09 17.64 10.82
CA GLY A 46 8.11 18.66 11.04
C GLY A 46 9.29 18.10 11.82
N CYS A 47 10.48 18.19 11.25
CA CYS A 47 11.70 17.76 11.93
C CYS A 47 12.06 18.75 13.05
N PRO A 48 12.11 18.33 14.33
CA PRO A 48 12.40 19.24 15.44
C PRO A 48 13.84 19.76 15.43
N HIS A 49 14.77 19.09 14.73
CA HIS A 49 16.18 19.45 14.71
C HIS A 49 16.54 20.48 13.64
N CYS A 50 15.92 20.41 12.46
CA CYS A 50 16.25 21.26 11.32
C CYS A 50 15.07 22.09 10.78
N GLY A 51 13.86 21.93 11.33
CA GLY A 51 12.67 22.71 10.94
C GLY A 51 12.05 22.31 9.59
N ASN A 52 12.65 21.35 8.87
CA ASN A 52 12.12 20.90 7.58
C ASN A 52 10.79 20.17 7.74
N LEU A 53 9.87 20.47 6.83
CA LEU A 53 8.58 19.80 6.72
C LEU A 53 8.62 18.74 5.62
N LYS A 54 8.04 17.56 5.88
CA LYS A 54 7.90 16.49 4.90
C LYS A 54 6.50 15.89 4.97
N PHE A 55 5.87 15.67 3.81
CA PHE A 55 4.65 14.87 3.74
C PHE A 55 4.98 13.38 3.91
N VAL A 56 4.28 12.70 4.81
CA VAL A 56 4.46 11.28 5.12
C VAL A 56 3.12 10.56 4.86
N PRO A 57 3.03 9.71 3.82
CA PRO A 57 1.80 8.97 3.52
C PRO A 57 1.52 7.91 4.58
N PHE A 58 0.24 7.60 4.82
CA PHE A 58 -0.14 6.53 5.72
C PHE A 58 0.32 5.17 5.19
N ARG A 59 0.77 4.30 6.11
CA ARG A 59 1.21 2.94 5.80
C ARG A 59 0.20 1.94 6.36
N CYS A 60 0.11 0.81 5.70
CA CYS A 60 -0.78 -0.28 6.10
C CYS A 60 -0.14 -1.04 7.25
N HIS A 61 -0.97 -1.41 8.21
CA HIS A 61 -0.61 -2.38 9.23
C HIS A 61 -1.27 -3.71 8.87
N SER A 62 -0.49 -4.80 8.86
CA SER A 62 -1.10 -6.13 8.91
C SER A 62 -1.78 -6.27 10.27
N ARG A 63 -2.98 -6.85 10.28
CA ARG A 63 -3.60 -7.31 11.53
C ARG A 63 -2.83 -8.49 12.11
#